data_AF-A0A108F2S0-F1
#
_entry.id   AF-A0A108F2S0-F1
#
_cell.length_a   1.000
_cell.length_b   1.000
_cell.length_c   1.000
_cell.angle_alpha   90.00
_cell.angle_beta   90.00
_cell.angle_gamma   90.00
#
_symmetry.space_group_name_H-M   'P 1'
#
loop_
_entity.id
_entity.type
_entity.pdbx_description
1 polymer ?
#
loop_
_entity_poly.entity_id
_entity_poly.type
_entity_poly.pdbx_seq_one_letter_code
_entity_poly.pdbx_strand_id
1 'polypeptide(L)'
;MQRGFTLLELSIVLIVIAIIVSVTVIGADVYRNAVGVRIYSDFVQGWVSAYETYLTRSGGRLPGDNVSTPSGYVNGHPVIGNTGWLCDSPGAPALSQAMLSAGVALPSGRGPGRATMFVYQDKSGLPHQLTVCLGTVTDWAILGSSGPVLVTKTVMRIIGLTPDLARQLNSMVDGRIDAGLGNLREERSRARGVSLDWSADASQDINGGTNAETQSQEVVGNLLLD
;
A
#
# COMPACT_ATOMS: atom_id res chain seq x y z
N MET A 1 52.23 31.31 9.94
CA MET A 1 51.48 32.25 9.08
C MET A 1 50.15 31.61 8.76
N GLN A 2 49.08 32.01 9.43
CA GLN A 2 47.73 31.53 9.17
C GLN A 2 47.24 32.28 7.92
N ARG A 3 47.20 31.61 6.76
CA ARG A 3 46.58 32.18 5.56
C ARG A 3 45.07 32.29 5.85
N GLY A 4 44.59 33.50 6.06
CA GLY A 4 43.16 33.78 6.14
C GLY A 4 42.50 33.53 4.79
N PHE A 5 41.30 32.94 4.80
CA PHE A 5 40.50 32.76 3.60
C PHE A 5 40.11 34.11 2.99
N THR A 6 40.24 34.24 1.67
CA THR A 6 39.86 35.47 0.96
C THR A 6 38.34 35.56 0.80
N LEU A 7 37.78 36.78 0.76
CA LEU A 7 36.34 36.99 0.52
C LEU A 7 35.84 36.35 -0.78
N LEU A 8 36.71 36.26 -1.79
CA LEU A 8 36.40 35.66 -3.09
C LEU A 8 36.37 34.12 -3.03
N GLU A 9 37.25 33.49 -2.24
CA GLU A 9 37.17 32.05 -1.97
C GLU A 9 35.90 31.69 -1.20
N LEU A 10 35.50 32.50 -0.21
CA LEU A 10 34.26 32.26 0.50
C LEU A 10 33.01 32.50 -0.36
N SER A 11 33.03 33.48 -1.27
CA SER A 11 31.89 33.73 -2.16
C SER A 11 31.71 32.63 -3.21
N ILE A 12 32.80 32.10 -3.78
CA ILE A 12 32.71 30.97 -4.72
C ILE A 12 32.32 29.67 -4.02
N VAL A 13 32.73 29.46 -2.77
CA VAL A 13 32.30 28.29 -2.00
C VAL A 13 30.79 28.34 -1.73
N LEU A 14 30.27 29.51 -1.32
CA LEU A 14 28.84 29.66 -1.05
C LEU A 14 27.97 29.52 -2.30
N ILE A 15 28.40 30.06 -3.46
CA ILE A 15 27.63 29.89 -4.70
C ILE A 15 27.61 28.42 -5.15
N VAL A 16 28.73 27.70 -4.98
CA VAL A 16 28.80 26.27 -5.29
C VAL A 16 27.90 25.45 -4.35
N ILE A 17 27.91 25.72 -3.04
CA ILE A 17 27.01 25.04 -2.10
C ILE A 17 25.54 25.34 -2.44
N ALA A 18 25.19 26.59 -2.76
CA ALA A 18 23.82 26.96 -3.12
C ALA A 18 23.33 26.20 -4.38
N ILE A 19 24.19 26.09 -5.41
CA ILE A 19 23.88 25.35 -6.63
C ILE A 19 23.69 23.86 -6.32
N ILE A 20 24.60 23.25 -5.55
CA ILE A 20 24.51 21.82 -5.19
C ILE A 20 23.22 21.55 -4.41
N VAL A 21 22.93 22.35 -3.37
CA VAL A 21 21.73 22.16 -2.54
C VAL A 21 20.46 22.27 -3.38
N SER A 22 20.38 23.22 -4.32
CA SER A 22 19.20 23.38 -5.19
C SER A 22 18.88 22.14 -6.03
N VAL A 23 19.88 21.47 -6.58
CA VAL A 23 19.69 20.26 -7.40
C VAL A 23 19.30 19.06 -6.53
N THR A 24 19.87 18.95 -5.31
CA THR A 24 19.58 17.81 -4.42
C THR A 24 18.14 17.75 -3.92
N VAL A 25 17.50 18.90 -3.67
CA VAL A 25 16.10 18.94 -3.18
C VAL A 25 15.13 18.36 -4.22
N ILE A 26 15.32 18.71 -5.50
CA ILE A 26 14.49 18.20 -6.61
C ILE A 26 14.68 16.70 -6.79
N GLY A 27 15.91 16.19 -6.63
CA GLY A 27 16.22 14.77 -6.77
C GLY A 27 15.52 13.89 -5.73
N ALA A 28 15.37 14.38 -4.50
CA ALA A 28 14.74 13.61 -3.41
C ALA A 28 13.23 13.38 -3.65
N ASP A 29 12.51 14.40 -4.12
CA ASP A 29 11.07 14.28 -4.43
C ASP A 29 10.80 13.38 -5.63
N VAL A 30 11.60 13.52 -6.69
CA VAL A 30 11.52 12.66 -7.89
C VAL A 30 11.79 11.20 -7.52
N TYR A 31 12.81 10.96 -6.68
CA TYR A 31 13.13 9.61 -6.21
C TYR A 31 11.97 9.00 -5.41
N ARG A 32 11.38 9.73 -4.47
CA ARG A 32 10.25 9.25 -3.65
C ARG A 32 9.02 8.93 -4.51
N ASN A 33 8.71 9.78 -5.48
CA ASN A 33 7.62 9.52 -6.41
C ASN A 33 7.87 8.22 -7.22
N ALA A 34 9.09 8.06 -7.75
CA ALA A 34 9.48 6.86 -8.50
C ALA A 34 9.38 5.58 -7.66
N VAL A 35 9.72 5.63 -6.36
CA VAL A 35 9.53 4.49 -5.45
C VAL A 35 8.05 4.13 -5.33
N GLY A 36 7.16 5.11 -5.15
CA GLY A 36 5.73 4.85 -5.11
C GLY A 36 5.17 4.25 -6.41
N VAL A 37 5.62 4.76 -7.57
CA VAL A 37 5.25 4.20 -8.89
C VAL A 37 5.72 2.76 -9.03
N ARG A 38 6.93 2.45 -8.57
CA ARG A 38 7.46 1.08 -8.58
C ARG A 38 6.67 0.16 -7.66
N ILE A 39 6.35 0.60 -6.45
CA ILE A 39 5.49 -0.16 -5.52
C ILE A 39 4.14 -0.48 -6.18
N TYR A 40 3.55 0.50 -6.85
CA TYR A 40 2.28 0.28 -7.53
C TYR A 40 2.41 -0.72 -8.69
N SER A 41 3.35 -0.49 -9.61
CA SER A 41 3.49 -1.28 -10.85
C SER A 41 4.03 -2.70 -10.63
N ASP A 42 5.05 -2.87 -9.80
CA ASP A 42 5.69 -4.18 -9.60
C ASP A 42 4.97 -5.00 -8.52
N PHE A 43 4.59 -4.36 -7.41
CA PHE A 43 4.10 -5.07 -6.23
C PHE A 43 2.57 -5.12 -6.18
N VAL A 44 1.88 -3.97 -6.15
CA VAL A 44 0.41 -3.91 -6.05
C VAL A 44 -0.24 -4.54 -7.28
N GLN A 45 0.13 -4.08 -8.49
CA GLN A 45 -0.41 -4.61 -9.74
C GLN A 45 0.02 -6.06 -10.00
N GLY A 46 1.22 -6.46 -9.55
CA GLY A 46 1.63 -7.85 -9.56
C GLY A 46 0.66 -8.74 -8.79
N TRP A 47 0.24 -8.34 -7.58
CA TRP A 47 -0.73 -9.08 -6.77
C TRP A 47 -2.15 -9.06 -7.34
N VAL A 48 -2.58 -7.96 -7.96
CA VAL A 48 -3.85 -7.90 -8.71
C VAL A 48 -3.84 -8.92 -9.85
N SER A 49 -2.78 -8.93 -10.67
CA SER A 49 -2.64 -9.89 -11.78
C SER A 49 -2.56 -11.35 -11.31
N ALA A 50 -1.88 -11.60 -10.19
CA ALA A 50 -1.83 -12.94 -9.59
C ALA A 50 -3.23 -13.40 -9.14
N TYR A 51 -4.03 -12.51 -8.55
CA TYR A 51 -5.41 -12.82 -8.17
C TYR A 51 -6.30 -13.12 -9.39
N GLU A 52 -6.24 -12.32 -10.46
CA GLU A 52 -6.99 -12.57 -11.70
C GLU A 52 -6.61 -13.92 -12.34
N THR A 53 -5.31 -14.22 -12.35
CA THR A 53 -4.79 -15.52 -12.83
C THR A 53 -5.30 -16.66 -11.97
N TYR A 54 -5.37 -16.48 -10.64
CA TYR A 54 -5.94 -17.46 -9.73
C TYR A 54 -7.41 -17.72 -10.08
N LEU A 55 -8.24 -16.69 -10.21
CA LEU A 55 -9.66 -16.84 -10.56
C LEU A 55 -9.85 -17.59 -11.88
N THR A 56 -9.06 -17.25 -12.89
CA THR A 56 -9.11 -17.91 -14.21
C THR A 56 -8.80 -19.41 -14.11
N ARG A 57 -7.81 -19.78 -13.28
CA ARG A 57 -7.38 -21.17 -13.11
C ARG A 57 -8.29 -21.97 -12.17
N SER A 58 -8.84 -21.31 -11.15
CA SER A 58 -9.69 -21.94 -10.13
C SER A 58 -11.14 -22.09 -10.58
N GLY A 59 -11.52 -21.53 -11.74
CA GLY A 59 -12.89 -21.51 -12.25
C GLY A 59 -13.80 -20.53 -11.49
N GLY A 60 -13.26 -19.41 -11.03
CA GLY A 60 -13.98 -18.39 -10.27
C GLY A 60 -14.07 -18.65 -8.76
N ARG A 61 -13.51 -19.76 -8.26
CA ARG A 61 -13.40 -20.01 -6.81
C ARG A 61 -12.41 -19.03 -6.19
N LEU A 62 -12.70 -18.52 -5.00
CA LEU A 62 -11.82 -17.58 -4.29
C LEU A 62 -10.64 -18.27 -3.59
N PRO A 63 -9.50 -17.57 -3.40
CA PRO A 63 -8.35 -18.09 -2.65
C PRO A 63 -8.70 -18.59 -1.25
N GLY A 64 -8.26 -19.79 -0.90
CA GLY A 64 -8.50 -20.39 0.42
C GLY A 64 -9.94 -20.87 0.67
N ASP A 65 -10.84 -20.80 -0.32
CA ASP A 65 -12.20 -21.35 -0.20
C ASP A 65 -12.21 -22.89 -0.42
N ASN A 66 -13.25 -23.56 0.08
CA ASN A 66 -13.40 -25.01 -0.01
C ASN A 66 -13.73 -25.45 -1.44
N VAL A 67 -13.10 -26.54 -1.91
CA VAL A 67 -13.30 -27.07 -3.27
C VAL A 67 -14.61 -27.82 -3.47
N SER A 68 -15.14 -28.45 -2.43
CA SER A 68 -16.34 -29.29 -2.48
C SER A 68 -17.61 -28.51 -2.11
N THR A 69 -17.47 -27.50 -1.25
CA THR A 69 -18.58 -26.63 -0.81
C THR A 69 -18.12 -25.17 -0.79
N PRO A 70 -17.98 -24.52 -1.95
CA PRO A 70 -17.51 -23.13 -2.02
C PRO A 70 -18.45 -22.19 -1.26
N SER A 71 -17.92 -21.40 -0.33
CA SER A 71 -18.72 -20.43 0.41
C SER A 71 -18.85 -19.10 -0.33
N GLY A 72 -18.00 -18.85 -1.34
CA GLY A 72 -17.96 -17.59 -2.07
C GLY A 72 -17.19 -16.49 -1.32
N TYR A 73 -16.39 -16.85 -0.32
CA TYR A 73 -15.54 -15.93 0.44
C TYR A 73 -14.08 -16.38 0.37
N VAL A 74 -13.15 -15.43 0.31
CA VAL A 74 -11.73 -15.71 0.54
C VAL A 74 -11.58 -16.39 1.90
N ASN A 75 -10.74 -17.42 1.97
CA ASN A 75 -10.54 -18.25 3.18
C ASN A 75 -11.82 -18.94 3.69
N GLY A 76 -12.89 -18.98 2.91
CA GLY A 76 -14.14 -19.65 3.24
C GLY A 76 -15.10 -18.85 4.15
N HIS A 77 -14.75 -17.64 4.59
CA HIS A 77 -15.61 -16.82 5.48
C HIS A 77 -15.36 -15.31 5.30
N PRO A 78 -16.35 -14.44 5.59
CA PRO A 78 -16.19 -13.00 5.46
C PRO A 78 -15.21 -12.44 6.49
N VAL A 79 -14.64 -11.28 6.18
CA VAL A 79 -13.80 -10.51 7.09
C VAL A 79 -14.63 -9.90 8.20
N ILE A 80 -14.30 -10.23 9.46
CA ILE A 80 -14.89 -9.63 10.66
C ILE A 80 -13.75 -9.21 11.59
N GLY A 81 -13.56 -7.90 11.75
CA GLY A 81 -12.41 -7.35 12.47
C GLY A 81 -11.09 -7.79 11.83
N ASN A 82 -10.26 -8.49 12.61
CA ASN A 82 -8.97 -9.04 12.14
C ASN A 82 -9.04 -10.51 11.68
N THR A 83 -10.24 -11.10 11.60
CA THR A 83 -10.45 -12.48 11.15
C THR A 83 -10.98 -12.53 9.71
N GLY A 84 -10.80 -13.65 8.99
CA GLY A 84 -11.21 -13.79 7.59
C GLY A 84 -10.17 -13.38 6.54
N TRP A 85 -9.07 -12.75 6.96
CA TRP A 85 -7.97 -12.43 6.07
C TRP A 85 -7.12 -13.66 5.73
N LEU A 86 -6.91 -13.91 4.44
CA LEU A 86 -5.89 -14.83 3.94
C LEU A 86 -4.56 -14.06 3.83
N CYS A 87 -3.73 -14.20 4.86
CA CYS A 87 -2.41 -13.59 4.97
C CYS A 87 -1.31 -14.65 4.99
N ASP A 88 -0.09 -14.26 4.63
CA ASP A 88 1.09 -15.03 5.03
C ASP A 88 1.50 -14.66 6.47
N SER A 89 1.92 -15.66 7.22
CA SER A 89 2.51 -15.49 8.55
C SER A 89 3.78 -16.31 8.70
N PRO A 90 4.68 -15.99 9.65
CA PRO A 90 5.91 -16.76 9.87
C PRO A 90 5.58 -18.24 10.12
N GLY A 91 6.05 -19.13 9.24
CA GLY A 91 5.79 -20.58 9.33
C GLY A 91 4.45 -21.04 8.76
N ALA A 92 3.56 -20.13 8.34
CA ALA A 92 2.29 -20.44 7.68
C ALA A 92 2.01 -19.44 6.54
N PRO A 93 2.62 -19.66 5.35
CA PRO A 93 2.46 -18.80 4.18
C PRO A 93 1.15 -19.15 3.42
N ALA A 94 0.00 -18.99 4.08
CA ALA A 94 -1.27 -19.49 3.58
C ALA A 94 -1.71 -18.84 2.25
N LEU A 95 -1.48 -17.53 2.08
CA LEU A 95 -1.79 -16.84 0.83
C LEU A 95 -0.88 -17.31 -0.30
N SER A 96 0.44 -17.30 -0.06
CA SER A 96 1.42 -17.77 -1.03
C SER A 96 1.18 -19.24 -1.41
N GLN A 97 0.85 -20.10 -0.44
CA GLN A 97 0.55 -21.51 -0.68
C GLN A 97 -0.74 -21.71 -1.48
N ALA A 98 -1.79 -20.93 -1.19
CA ALA A 98 -3.03 -20.96 -1.97
C ALA A 98 -2.76 -20.61 -3.44
N MET A 99 -1.98 -19.56 -3.69
CA MET A 99 -1.62 -19.16 -5.07
C MET A 99 -0.77 -20.22 -5.78
N LEU A 100 0.29 -20.71 -5.12
CA LEU A 100 1.19 -21.71 -5.71
C LEU A 100 0.49 -23.05 -5.96
N SER A 101 -0.42 -23.48 -5.08
CA SER A 101 -1.18 -24.72 -5.27
C SER A 101 -2.17 -24.65 -6.44
N ALA A 102 -2.62 -23.45 -6.81
CA ALA A 102 -3.36 -23.20 -8.06
C ALA A 102 -2.43 -22.99 -9.28
N GLY A 103 -1.12 -23.13 -9.09
CA GLY A 103 -0.10 -22.95 -10.13
C GLY A 103 0.13 -21.49 -10.55
N VAL A 104 -0.30 -20.52 -9.74
CA VAL A 104 -0.11 -19.10 -9.98
C VAL A 104 1.30 -18.69 -9.56
N ALA A 105 2.02 -17.99 -10.44
CA ALA A 105 3.33 -17.43 -10.10
C ALA A 105 3.17 -16.25 -9.13
N LEU A 106 3.96 -16.22 -8.07
CA LEU A 106 3.92 -15.14 -7.10
C LEU A 106 4.61 -13.88 -7.65
N PRO A 107 4.09 -12.67 -7.36
CA PRO A 107 4.72 -11.42 -7.75
C PRO A 107 6.08 -11.21 -7.10
N SER A 108 6.83 -10.21 -7.60
CA SER A 108 8.04 -9.74 -6.93
C SER A 108 7.69 -9.04 -5.62
N GLY A 109 7.97 -9.70 -4.50
CA GLY A 109 7.99 -9.08 -3.17
C GLY A 109 9.41 -8.86 -2.68
N ARG A 110 9.60 -9.01 -1.36
CA ARG A 110 10.88 -8.80 -0.67
C ARG A 110 11.93 -9.86 -1.01
N GLY A 111 11.50 -11.05 -1.44
CA GLY A 111 12.36 -12.16 -1.84
C GLY A 111 11.64 -13.50 -1.83
N PRO A 112 12.34 -14.61 -2.11
CA PRO A 112 11.77 -15.95 -2.08
C PRO A 112 11.10 -16.26 -0.73
N GLY A 113 9.87 -16.76 -0.76
CA GLY A 113 9.08 -17.05 0.45
C GLY A 113 8.54 -15.81 1.19
N ARG A 114 8.75 -14.60 0.67
CA ARG A 114 8.25 -13.32 1.22
C ARG A 114 7.66 -12.44 0.11
N ALA A 115 6.95 -13.06 -0.82
CA ALA A 115 6.34 -12.38 -1.96
C ALA A 115 5.24 -11.39 -1.53
N THR A 116 4.61 -11.62 -0.38
CA THR A 116 3.55 -10.76 0.19
C THR A 116 4.07 -9.52 0.90
N MET A 117 5.39 -9.34 0.98
CA MET A 117 6.03 -8.24 1.69
C MET A 117 6.81 -7.35 0.72
N PHE A 118 6.85 -6.04 0.97
CA PHE A 118 7.72 -5.09 0.24
C PHE A 118 8.30 -4.09 1.23
N VAL A 119 9.56 -3.69 1.07
CA VAL A 119 10.23 -2.72 1.97
C VAL A 119 10.49 -1.43 1.21
N TYR A 120 10.17 -0.30 1.84
CA TYR A 120 10.42 1.04 1.31
C TYR A 120 10.84 1.96 2.46
N GLN A 121 11.19 3.21 2.14
CA GLN A 121 11.54 4.21 3.13
C GLN A 121 10.51 5.34 3.12
N ASP A 122 10.26 5.93 4.29
CA ASP A 122 9.44 7.13 4.41
C ASP A 122 10.19 8.41 4.03
N LYS A 123 9.53 9.55 4.21
CA LYS A 123 10.10 10.88 3.95
C LYS A 123 11.38 11.19 4.74
N SER A 124 11.56 10.56 5.90
CA SER A 124 12.72 10.71 6.79
C SER A 124 13.80 9.65 6.53
N GLY A 125 13.60 8.76 5.55
CA GLY A 125 14.53 7.67 5.22
C GLY A 125 14.39 6.45 6.12
N LEU A 126 13.39 6.40 6.99
CA LEU A 126 13.17 5.30 7.91
C LEU A 126 12.43 4.16 7.19
N PRO A 127 12.80 2.89 7.43
CA PRO A 127 12.25 1.77 6.69
C PRO A 127 10.81 1.43 7.13
N HIS A 128 9.96 1.10 6.18
CA HIS A 128 8.61 0.58 6.37
C HIS A 128 8.44 -0.73 5.60
N GLN A 129 7.51 -1.58 6.06
CA GLN A 129 7.19 -2.84 5.39
C GLN A 129 5.72 -2.87 5.00
N LEU A 130 5.46 -2.94 3.70
CA LEU A 130 4.15 -3.30 3.17
C LEU A 130 3.91 -4.79 3.33
N THR A 131 2.69 -5.16 3.70
CA THR A 131 2.23 -6.55 3.70
C THR A 131 0.86 -6.63 3.03
N VAL A 132 0.67 -7.61 2.14
CA VAL A 132 -0.63 -7.85 1.49
C VAL A 132 -1.34 -9.07 2.04
N CYS A 133 -2.66 -8.95 2.18
CA CYS A 133 -3.56 -10.06 2.46
C CYS A 133 -4.76 -9.98 1.52
N LEU A 134 -5.44 -11.11 1.30
CA LEU A 134 -6.72 -11.15 0.60
C LEU A 134 -7.86 -11.36 1.57
N GLY A 135 -9.03 -10.79 1.29
CA GLY A 135 -10.22 -11.01 2.10
C GLY A 135 -11.48 -10.64 1.36
N THR A 136 -12.61 -11.15 1.84
CA THR A 136 -13.93 -10.75 1.34
C THR A 136 -14.63 -9.93 2.42
N VAL A 137 -14.82 -8.64 2.16
CA VAL A 137 -15.50 -7.70 3.06
C VAL A 137 -16.98 -7.61 2.68
N THR A 138 -17.85 -7.41 3.67
CA THR A 138 -19.32 -7.33 3.47
C THR A 138 -19.87 -5.92 3.62
N ASP A 139 -19.00 -4.95 3.87
CA ASP A 139 -19.31 -3.55 4.20
C ASP A 139 -18.71 -2.58 3.17
N TRP A 140 -18.53 -3.00 1.92
CA TRP A 140 -18.03 -2.10 0.88
C TRP A 140 -19.16 -1.20 0.37
N ALA A 141 -19.03 0.12 0.51
CA ALA A 141 -20.09 1.03 0.08
C ALA A 141 -20.07 1.30 -1.43
N ILE A 142 -21.21 1.17 -2.09
CA ILE A 142 -21.46 1.64 -3.46
C ILE A 142 -22.57 2.69 -3.48
N LEU A 143 -22.65 3.49 -4.54
CA LEU A 143 -23.72 4.47 -4.71
C LEU A 143 -25.06 3.75 -4.96
N GLY A 144 -26.01 3.93 -4.06
CA GLY A 144 -27.41 3.54 -4.24
C GLY A 144 -28.30 4.75 -4.48
N SER A 145 -29.57 4.49 -4.81
CA SER A 145 -30.58 5.52 -5.11
C SER A 145 -30.96 6.41 -3.92
N SER A 146 -30.70 5.95 -2.69
CA SER A 146 -31.08 6.64 -1.44
C SER A 146 -29.91 6.80 -0.45
N GLY A 147 -28.66 6.67 -0.94
CA GLY A 147 -27.45 6.68 -0.11
C GLY A 147 -26.53 5.48 -0.37
N PRO A 148 -25.43 5.35 0.40
CA PRO A 148 -24.50 4.24 0.24
C PRO A 148 -25.17 2.91 0.58
N VAL A 149 -25.05 1.94 -0.34
CA VAL A 149 -25.47 0.55 -0.13
C VAL A 149 -24.23 -0.29 0.12
N LEU A 150 -24.25 -1.11 1.16
CA LEU A 150 -23.15 -2.01 1.49
C LEU A 150 -23.27 -3.30 0.68
N VAL A 151 -22.18 -3.67 0.02
CA VAL A 151 -22.09 -4.88 -0.80
C VAL A 151 -20.89 -5.71 -0.40
N THR A 152 -20.95 -6.99 -0.76
CA THR A 152 -19.85 -7.93 -0.56
C THR A 152 -18.86 -7.80 -1.70
N LYS A 153 -17.58 -7.60 -1.36
CA LYS A 153 -16.48 -7.42 -2.31
C LYS A 153 -15.23 -8.15 -1.85
N THR A 154 -14.49 -8.69 -2.80
CA THR A 154 -13.14 -9.19 -2.54
C THR A 154 -12.17 -8.04 -2.64
N VAL A 155 -11.27 -7.93 -1.67
CA VAL A 155 -10.30 -6.84 -1.57
C VAL A 155 -8.92 -7.37 -1.23
N MET A 156 -7.90 -6.66 -1.71
CA MET A 156 -6.53 -6.77 -1.22
C MET A 156 -6.32 -5.76 -0.10
N ARG A 157 -6.03 -6.25 1.10
CA ARG A 157 -5.59 -5.43 2.23
C ARG A 157 -4.11 -5.15 2.11
N ILE A 158 -3.74 -3.89 2.20
CA ILE A 158 -2.37 -3.37 2.14
C ILE A 158 -2.08 -2.72 3.49
N ILE A 159 -1.23 -3.38 4.27
CA ILE A 159 -0.82 -2.96 5.62
C ILE A 159 0.53 -2.25 5.52
N GLY A 160 0.76 -1.22 6.34
CA GLY A 160 2.05 -0.54 6.44
C GLY A 160 2.23 0.63 5.46
N LEU A 161 1.12 1.22 5.00
CA LEU A 161 1.15 2.39 4.13
C LEU A 161 1.45 3.64 4.94
N THR A 162 2.48 4.39 4.61
CA THR A 162 2.61 5.77 5.10
C THR A 162 1.55 6.65 4.45
N PRO A 163 1.12 7.74 5.11
CA PRO A 163 0.18 8.73 4.58
C PRO A 163 0.48 9.17 3.15
N ASP A 164 1.74 9.45 2.84
CA ASP A 164 2.14 9.91 1.51
C ASP A 164 2.01 8.80 0.46
N LEU A 165 2.45 7.58 0.79
CA LEU A 165 2.30 6.45 -0.11
C LEU A 165 0.82 6.09 -0.33
N ALA A 166 -0.01 6.13 0.72
CA ALA A 166 -1.45 5.87 0.63
C ALA A 166 -2.13 6.83 -0.37
N ARG A 167 -1.87 8.13 -0.23
CA ARG A 167 -2.40 9.15 -1.16
C ARG A 167 -1.85 8.99 -2.57
N GLN A 168 -0.57 8.65 -2.71
CA GLN A 168 0.05 8.43 -4.01
C GLN A 168 -0.55 7.22 -4.72
N LEU A 169 -0.69 6.08 -4.03
CA LEU A 169 -1.33 4.88 -4.58
C LEU A 169 -2.76 5.15 -5.00
N ASN A 170 -3.53 5.86 -4.17
CA ASN A 170 -4.91 6.19 -4.46
C ASN A 170 -5.04 7.03 -5.73
N SER A 171 -4.20 8.06 -5.87
CA SER A 171 -4.13 8.86 -7.09
C SER A 171 -3.75 8.04 -8.32
N MET A 172 -2.91 6.99 -8.19
CA MET A 172 -2.57 6.11 -9.31
C MET A 172 -3.68 5.10 -9.66
N VAL A 173 -4.51 4.70 -8.69
CA VAL A 173 -5.59 3.73 -8.88
C VAL A 173 -6.77 4.38 -9.61
N ASP A 174 -7.22 5.55 -9.18
CA ASP A 174 -8.44 6.18 -9.70
C ASP A 174 -8.35 7.70 -9.92
N GLY A 175 -7.15 8.28 -9.83
CA GLY A 175 -6.93 9.70 -10.10
C GLY A 175 -7.38 10.64 -8.99
N ARG A 176 -7.89 10.11 -7.86
CA ARG A 176 -8.39 10.89 -6.73
C ARG A 176 -7.61 10.57 -5.47
N ILE A 177 -7.63 11.52 -4.52
CA ILE A 177 -7.06 11.33 -3.20
C ILE A 177 -8.21 11.41 -2.21
N ASP A 178 -8.79 10.26 -1.87
CA ASP A 178 -9.86 10.10 -0.90
C ASP A 178 -9.82 8.69 -0.27
N ALA A 179 -10.13 8.62 1.02
CA ALA A 179 -10.06 7.38 1.79
C ALA A 179 -11.37 6.57 1.78
N GLY A 180 -12.45 7.08 1.19
CA GLY A 180 -13.81 6.58 1.41
C GLY A 180 -14.62 6.25 0.15
N LEU A 181 -14.12 6.63 -1.03
CA LEU A 181 -14.67 6.36 -2.37
C LEU A 181 -13.60 5.67 -3.23
N GLY A 182 -13.94 5.43 -4.49
CA GLY A 182 -13.01 4.80 -5.42
C GLY A 182 -12.73 3.34 -5.10
N ASN A 183 -11.62 2.86 -5.66
CA ASN A 183 -11.21 1.45 -5.60
C ASN A 183 -10.19 1.17 -4.51
N LEU A 184 -9.38 2.17 -4.11
CA LEU A 184 -8.51 2.07 -2.95
C LEU A 184 -9.09 2.90 -1.81
N ARG A 185 -9.54 2.24 -0.74
CA ARG A 185 -10.11 2.91 0.43
C ARG A 185 -9.32 2.60 1.66
N GLU A 186 -9.36 3.47 2.64
CA GLU A 186 -8.83 3.12 3.95
C GLU A 186 -9.75 2.11 4.64
N GLU A 187 -9.16 1.15 5.35
CA GLU A 187 -9.84 0.03 5.98
C GLU A 187 -11.02 0.47 6.86
N ARG A 188 -10.85 1.53 7.65
CA ARG A 188 -11.88 2.10 8.54
C ARG A 188 -12.92 3.00 7.84
N SER A 189 -12.69 3.33 6.57
CA SER A 189 -13.51 4.24 5.77
C SER A 189 -14.23 3.56 4.61
N ARG A 190 -13.95 2.27 4.34
CA ARG A 190 -14.53 1.51 3.21
C ARG A 190 -16.06 1.46 3.16
N ALA A 191 -16.71 1.49 4.33
CA ALA A 191 -18.16 1.47 4.48
C ALA A 191 -18.83 2.84 4.37
N ARG A 192 -18.04 3.91 4.19
CA ARG A 192 -18.54 5.29 4.23
C ARG A 192 -19.22 5.69 2.93
N GLY A 193 -18.63 5.34 1.78
CA GLY A 193 -19.19 5.69 0.47
C GLY A 193 -19.31 7.20 0.26
N VAL A 194 -18.42 7.98 0.88
CA VAL A 194 -18.33 9.44 0.78
C VAL A 194 -16.86 9.84 0.76
N SER A 195 -16.56 11.00 0.15
CA SER A 195 -15.20 11.52 0.11
C SER A 195 -14.74 11.87 1.53
N LEU A 196 -13.60 11.33 1.92
CA LEU A 196 -12.99 11.54 3.23
C LEU A 196 -11.49 11.66 3.06
N ASP A 197 -10.85 12.39 3.96
CA ASP A 197 -9.39 12.36 4.06
C ASP A 197 -8.92 11.06 4.73
N TRP A 198 -7.70 10.65 4.39
CA TRP A 198 -6.97 9.60 5.10
C TRP A 198 -6.76 10.01 6.57
N SER A 199 -6.75 9.06 7.51
CA SER A 199 -6.71 9.42 8.96
C SER A 199 -5.45 10.15 9.35
N ALA A 200 -4.39 9.79 8.63
CA ALA A 200 -3.06 10.20 8.97
C ALA A 200 -2.53 11.14 7.90
N ASP A 201 -1.93 12.21 8.36
CA ASP A 201 -1.27 13.20 7.52
C ASP A 201 0.25 12.91 7.44
N ALA A 202 0.91 13.54 6.47
CA ALA A 202 2.34 13.34 6.26
C ALA A 202 3.20 13.72 7.46
N SER A 203 2.74 14.63 8.33
CA SER A 203 3.51 15.15 9.47
C SER A 203 3.49 14.22 10.68
N GLN A 204 2.52 13.29 10.74
CA GLN A 204 2.33 12.42 11.88
C GLN A 204 3.36 11.28 11.96
N ASP A 205 3.91 11.10 13.15
CA ASP A 205 4.75 9.95 13.48
C ASP A 205 3.93 8.74 13.95
N ILE A 206 4.59 7.59 14.08
CA ILE A 206 3.98 6.31 14.49
C ILE A 206 3.32 6.34 15.87
N ASN A 207 3.65 7.31 16.71
CA ASN A 207 3.05 7.52 18.02
C ASN A 207 1.90 8.54 17.99
N GLY A 208 1.54 9.07 16.81
CA GLY A 208 0.55 10.13 16.64
C GLY A 208 1.06 11.53 16.98
N GLY A 209 2.37 11.70 17.18
CA GLY A 209 3.05 12.97 17.33
C GLY A 209 3.53 13.54 15.99
N THR A 210 4.52 14.44 16.02
CA THR A 210 5.11 15.06 14.82
C THR A 210 6.64 15.00 14.81
N ASN A 211 7.24 14.04 15.52
CA ASN A 211 8.68 13.90 15.59
C ASN A 211 9.25 13.35 14.27
N ALA A 212 10.04 14.18 13.58
CA ALA A 212 10.63 13.83 12.29
C ALA A 212 11.71 12.72 12.35
N GLU A 213 12.25 12.45 13.55
CA GLU A 213 13.24 11.38 13.77
C GLU A 213 12.59 10.00 13.99
N THR A 214 11.27 9.96 14.13
CA THR A 214 10.51 8.72 14.28
C THR A 214 9.83 8.33 12.97
N GLN A 215 9.56 7.03 12.82
CA GLN A 215 8.85 6.50 11.66
C GLN A 215 7.53 7.23 11.47
N SER A 216 7.18 7.47 10.22
CA SER A 216 5.88 8.05 9.87
C SER A 216 4.75 7.12 10.34
N GLN A 217 3.58 7.69 10.63
CA GLN A 217 2.40 6.89 10.94
C GLN A 217 2.08 5.92 9.80
N GLU A 218 1.46 4.78 10.11
CA GLU A 218 0.97 3.83 9.11
C GLU A 218 -0.56 3.77 9.11
N VAL A 219 -1.12 3.56 7.92
CA VAL A 219 -2.54 3.29 7.68
C VAL A 219 -2.69 1.97 6.93
N VAL A 220 -3.92 1.45 6.92
CA VAL A 220 -4.27 0.20 6.23
C VAL A 220 -5.25 0.53 5.12
N GLY A 221 -4.91 0.17 3.89
CA GLY A 221 -5.75 0.35 2.70
C GLY A 221 -6.36 -0.97 2.25
N ASN A 222 -7.55 -0.91 1.66
CA ASN A 222 -8.22 -2.01 0.99
C ASN A 222 -8.43 -1.62 -0.47
N LEU A 223 -7.77 -2.34 -1.38
CA LEU A 223 -7.94 -2.22 -2.82
C LEU A 223 -8.99 -3.22 -3.29
N LEU A 224 -9.98 -2.74 -4.03
CA LEU A 224 -10.99 -3.56 -4.66
C LEU A 224 -10.37 -4.51 -5.70
N LEU A 225 -10.76 -5.79 -5.65
CA LEU A 225 -10.37 -6.82 -6.62
C LEU A 225 -11.65 -7.29 -7.35
N ASP A 226 -11.89 -6.73 -8.52
CA ASP A 226 -13.05 -7.02 -9.38
C ASP A 226 -12.61 -7.64 -10.71
#